data_AF-A0A329VI39-F1
#
_entry.id   AF-A0A329VI39-F1
#
_cell.length_a   1.000
_cell.length_b   1.000
_cell.length_c   1.000
_cell.angle_alpha   90.00
_cell.angle_beta   90.00
_cell.angle_gamma   90.00
#
_symmetry.space_group_name_H-M   'P 1'
#
loop_
_entity.id
_entity.type
_entity.pdbx_description
1 polymer ?
#
loop_
_entity_poly.entity_id
_entity_poly.type
_entity_poly.pdbx_seq_one_letter_code
_entity_poly.pdbx_strand_id
1 'polypeptide(L)'
;MVFLGLKRTSMRKNCGCLFRSVSISLRLCLRATKMSHSTWYYNVNALNRKDKYAEIKSKISEVYHHNKGCYGYRSITVSLRKQGYHVNHKTIQRLMAEQSLRH
;
A
#
# COMPACT_ATOMS: atom_id res chain seq x y z
N MET A 1 11.82 25.95 12.81
CA MET A 1 11.29 24.81 13.58
C MET A 1 9.77 24.87 13.58
N VAL A 2 9.08 24.02 12.80
CA VAL A 2 7.68 23.68 13.07
C VAL A 2 7.59 22.16 13.02
N PHE A 3 7.72 21.56 14.20
CA PHE A 3 7.40 20.17 14.47
C PHE A 3 5.89 19.99 14.30
N LEU A 4 5.46 19.54 13.13
CA LEU A 4 4.17 18.86 13.01
C LEU A 4 4.46 17.39 12.76
N GLY A 5 4.60 16.68 13.88
CA GLY A 5 4.60 15.24 13.92
C GLY A 5 3.39 14.72 13.17
N LEU A 6 3.66 13.99 12.09
CA LEU A 6 2.72 13.08 11.45
C LEU A 6 2.31 12.04 12.51
N LYS A 7 1.30 12.37 13.31
CA LYS A 7 0.49 11.34 13.97
C LYS A 7 0.03 10.44 12.83
N ARG A 8 0.48 9.19 12.85
CA ARG A 8 -0.16 8.08 12.14
C ARG A 8 -1.61 8.06 12.61
N THR A 9 -2.47 8.85 11.99
CA THR A 9 -3.90 8.66 12.14
C THR A 9 -4.20 7.39 11.37
N SER A 10 -4.24 6.29 12.13
CA SER A 10 -4.95 5.09 11.78
C SER A 10 -6.30 5.52 11.21
N MET A 11 -6.44 5.47 9.88
CA MET A 11 -7.72 5.50 9.20
C MET A 11 -8.41 4.21 9.62
N ARG A 12 -9.14 4.33 10.72
CA ARG A 12 -10.07 3.35 11.27
C ARG A 12 -10.98 2.93 10.11
N LYS A 13 -10.93 1.64 9.78
CA LYS A 13 -11.88 0.98 8.89
C LYS A 13 -13.29 1.35 9.34
N ASN A 14 -13.93 2.26 8.61
CA ASN A 14 -15.36 2.52 8.64
C ASN A 14 -15.66 3.33 7.39
N CYS A 15 -16.16 2.63 6.38
CA CYS A 15 -17.16 3.06 5.42
C CYS A 15 -17.23 1.96 4.36
N GLY A 16 -17.73 0.80 4.78
CA GLY A 16 -18.55 0.03 3.87
C GLY A 16 -19.80 0.87 3.59
N CYS A 17 -20.20 0.89 2.33
CA CYS A 17 -21.46 1.38 1.78
C CYS A 17 -21.47 2.77 1.11
N LEU A 18 -21.76 2.67 -0.19
CA LEU A 18 -22.50 3.58 -1.07
C LEU A 18 -21.70 4.68 -1.76
N PHE A 19 -20.78 4.20 -2.57
CA PHE A 19 -20.62 4.67 -3.95
C PHE A 19 -21.98 4.59 -4.68
N ARG A 20 -22.79 5.65 -4.60
CA ARG A 20 -23.94 5.84 -5.49
C ARG A 20 -23.84 7.24 -6.09
N SER A 21 -23.88 7.28 -7.42
CA SER A 21 -23.71 8.47 -8.27
C SER A 21 -24.37 9.73 -7.73
N VAL A 22 -23.58 10.60 -7.10
CA VAL A 22 -23.95 12.00 -6.89
C VAL A 22 -22.72 12.82 -7.25
N SER A 23 -22.89 13.74 -8.20
CA SER A 23 -21.87 14.74 -8.54
C SER A 23 -21.75 15.74 -7.38
N ILE A 24 -21.11 15.32 -6.30
CA ILE A 24 -20.83 16.18 -5.14
C ILE A 24 -19.56 16.95 -5.43
N SER A 25 -19.66 18.28 -5.39
CA SER A 25 -18.52 19.19 -5.55
C SER A 25 -17.39 18.86 -4.56
N LEU A 26 -16.16 18.64 -5.05
CA LEU A 26 -14.95 18.38 -4.26
C LEU A 26 -14.79 19.33 -3.06
N ARG A 27 -15.17 20.60 -3.23
CA ARG A 27 -15.16 21.63 -2.17
C ARG A 27 -16.00 21.26 -0.95
N LEU A 28 -17.20 20.70 -1.13
CA LEU A 28 -18.06 20.30 0.00
C LEU A 28 -17.48 19.11 0.75
N CYS A 29 -16.92 18.15 0.02
CA CYS A 29 -16.27 16.98 0.62
C CYS A 29 -15.06 17.38 1.48
N LEU A 30 -14.20 18.27 0.95
CA LEU A 30 -13.04 18.77 1.68
C LEU A 30 -13.40 19.57 2.94
N ARG A 31 -14.49 20.36 2.89
CA ARG A 31 -15.01 21.06 4.08
C ARG A 31 -15.52 20.09 5.14
N ALA A 32 -16.26 19.05 4.75
CA ALA A 32 -16.76 18.03 5.66
C ALA A 32 -15.62 17.24 6.34
N THR A 33 -14.57 16.91 5.58
CA THR A 33 -13.39 16.19 6.09
C THR A 33 -12.36 17.10 6.77
N LYS A 34 -12.59 18.42 6.79
CA LYS A 34 -11.62 19.44 7.28
C LYS A 34 -10.21 19.28 6.69
N MET A 35 -10.12 18.93 5.40
CA MET A 35 -8.84 18.73 4.71
C MET A 35 -8.58 19.89 3.74
N SER A 36 -7.34 20.37 3.67
CA SER A 36 -6.97 21.41 2.71
C SER A 36 -6.93 20.85 1.28
N HIS A 37 -7.19 21.71 0.30
CA HIS A 37 -7.05 21.35 -1.12
C HIS A 37 -5.65 20.87 -1.47
N SER A 38 -4.61 21.51 -0.92
CA SER A 38 -3.21 21.14 -1.18
C SER A 38 -2.89 19.73 -0.67
N THR A 39 -3.38 19.37 0.53
CA THR A 39 -3.23 18.01 1.07
C THR A 39 -3.96 16.98 0.20
N TRP A 40 -5.15 17.31 -0.30
CA TRP A 40 -5.88 16.42 -1.21
C TRP A 40 -5.13 16.17 -2.51
N TYR A 41 -4.69 17.22 -3.21
CA TYR A 41 -3.94 17.05 -4.47
C TYR A 41 -2.60 16.35 -4.26
N TYR A 42 -1.91 16.60 -3.14
CA TYR A 42 -0.70 15.85 -2.78
C TYR A 42 -0.99 14.35 -2.65
N ASN A 43 -2.08 13.99 -1.96
CA ASN A 43 -2.49 12.61 -1.78
C ASN A 43 -2.90 11.96 -3.11
N VAL A 44 -3.69 12.64 -3.94
CA VAL A 44 -4.07 12.16 -5.27
C VAL A 44 -2.83 11.94 -6.15
N ASN A 45 -1.90 12.88 -6.13
CA ASN A 45 -0.64 12.73 -6.86
C ASN A 45 0.21 11.61 -6.30
N ALA A 46 0.22 11.38 -4.99
CA ALA A 46 0.92 10.26 -4.38
C ALA A 46 0.29 8.90 -4.73
N LEU A 47 -1.04 8.82 -4.79
CA LEU A 47 -1.78 7.63 -5.23
C LEU A 47 -1.57 7.33 -6.71
N ASN A 48 -1.47 8.36 -7.56
CA ASN A 48 -1.20 8.23 -8.99
C ASN A 48 0.26 7.86 -9.32
N ARG A 49 1.18 7.88 -8.35
CA ARG A 49 2.55 7.42 -8.59
C ARG A 49 2.52 5.90 -8.81
N LYS A 50 3.11 5.47 -9.92
CA LYS A 50 3.27 4.04 -10.23
C LYS A 50 4.01 3.36 -9.08
N ASP A 51 3.44 2.25 -8.60
CA ASP A 51 4.04 1.44 -7.55
C ASP A 51 5.38 0.86 -8.02
N LYS A 52 6.49 1.36 -7.48
CA LYS A 52 7.86 0.88 -7.80
C LYS A 52 8.03 -0.62 -7.59
N TYR A 53 7.27 -1.20 -6.66
CA TYR A 53 7.36 -2.60 -6.27
C TYR A 53 6.25 -3.48 -6.86
N ALA A 54 5.46 -2.99 -7.81
CA ALA A 54 4.32 -3.73 -8.38
C ALA A 54 4.75 -5.10 -8.96
N GLU A 55 5.83 -5.11 -9.75
CA GLU A 55 6.38 -6.34 -10.34
C GLU A 55 6.85 -7.34 -9.25
N ILE A 56 7.58 -6.84 -8.25
CA ILE A 56 8.06 -7.66 -7.13
C ILE A 56 6.88 -8.22 -6.32
N LYS A 57 5.82 -7.44 -6.10
CA LYS A 57 4.59 -7.90 -5.41
C LYS A 57 3.94 -9.05 -6.20
N SER A 58 3.82 -8.92 -7.52
CA SER A 58 3.30 -10.00 -8.38
C SER A 58 4.15 -11.26 -8.23
N LYS A 59 5.48 -11.12 -8.28
CA LYS A 59 6.38 -12.28 -8.19
C LYS A 59 6.35 -12.96 -6.83
N ILE A 60 6.24 -12.20 -5.75
CA ILE A 60 6.06 -12.73 -4.40
C ILE A 60 4.77 -13.55 -4.33
N SER A 61 3.66 -13.04 -4.86
CA SER A 61 2.38 -13.75 -4.89
C SER A 61 2.48 -15.05 -5.71
N GLU A 62 3.07 -15.02 -6.90
CA GLU A 62 3.31 -16.21 -7.72
C GLU A 62 4.08 -17.30 -6.96
N VAL A 63 5.24 -16.94 -6.37
CA VAL A 63 6.07 -17.88 -5.61
C VAL A 63 5.31 -18.40 -4.38
N TYR A 64 4.53 -17.55 -3.72
CA TYR A 64 3.73 -17.94 -2.57
C TYR A 64 2.65 -18.98 -2.94
N HIS A 65 1.91 -18.74 -4.03
CA HIS A 65 0.87 -19.65 -4.51
C HIS A 65 1.45 -20.97 -5.05
N HIS A 66 2.55 -20.90 -5.80
CA HIS A 66 3.25 -22.08 -6.29
C HIS A 66 3.68 -23.01 -5.14
N ASN A 67 4.07 -22.43 -4.01
CA ASN A 67 4.50 -23.15 -2.82
C ASN A 67 3.39 -23.37 -1.78
N LYS A 68 2.12 -23.25 -2.19
CA LYS A 68 0.92 -23.46 -1.35
C LYS A 68 0.90 -22.64 -0.06
N GLY A 69 1.59 -21.51 -0.04
CA GLY A 69 1.67 -20.61 1.10
C GLY A 69 2.57 -21.07 2.26
N CYS A 70 3.35 -22.15 2.10
CA CYS A 70 4.25 -22.64 3.16
C CYS A 70 5.51 -21.78 3.32
N TYR A 71 5.81 -20.91 2.36
CA TYR A 71 7.05 -20.14 2.35
C TYR A 71 6.89 -18.80 3.09
N GLY A 72 7.73 -18.60 4.10
CA GLY A 72 7.92 -17.30 4.74
C GLY A 72 8.85 -16.37 3.93
N TYR A 73 9.02 -15.14 4.42
CA TYR A 73 9.79 -14.09 3.72
C TYR A 73 11.25 -14.48 3.45
N ARG A 74 11.86 -15.30 4.32
CA ARG A 74 13.24 -15.80 4.17
C ARG A 74 13.37 -16.68 2.93
N SER A 75 12.50 -17.68 2.80
CA SER A 75 12.49 -18.61 1.66
C SER A 75 12.15 -17.90 0.35
N ILE A 76 11.20 -16.96 0.38
CA ILE A 76 10.84 -16.15 -0.79
C ILE A 76 12.02 -15.29 -1.25
N THR A 77 12.80 -14.71 -0.32
CA THR A 77 14.00 -13.93 -0.66
C THR A 77 15.03 -14.76 -1.42
N VAL A 78 15.23 -16.02 -1.02
CA VAL A 78 16.17 -16.93 -1.71
C VAL A 78 15.64 -17.28 -3.10
N SER A 79 14.35 -17.61 -3.24
CA SER A 79 13.73 -17.90 -4.54
C SER A 79 13.81 -16.72 -5.51
N LEU A 80 13.57 -15.50 -5.02
CA LEU A 80 13.70 -14.27 -5.82
C LEU A 80 15.13 -14.00 -6.25
N ARG A 81 16.11 -14.21 -5.36
CA ARG A 81 17.53 -14.10 -5.71
C ARG A 81 17.94 -15.08 -6.80
N LYS A 82 17.45 -16.32 -6.75
CA LYS A 82 17.69 -17.33 -7.81
C LYS A 82 17.12 -16.90 -9.16
N GLN A 83 16.06 -16.10 -9.16
CA GLN A 83 15.44 -15.54 -10.38
C GLN A 83 16.10 -14.21 -10.83
N GLY A 84 17.17 -13.76 -10.17
CA GLY A 84 17.90 -12.54 -10.50
C GLY A 84 17.45 -11.28 -9.75
N TYR A 85 16.40 -11.35 -8.93
CA TYR A 85 15.90 -10.19 -8.19
C TYR A 85 16.69 -9.96 -6.90
N HIS A 86 17.48 -8.89 -6.87
CA HIS A 86 18.28 -8.49 -5.73
C HIS A 86 17.53 -7.49 -4.85
N VAL A 87 16.52 -7.97 -4.14
CA VAL A 87 15.69 -7.17 -3.23
C VAL A 87 16.11 -7.42 -1.79
N ASN A 88 16.10 -6.37 -0.96
CA ASN A 88 16.41 -6.52 0.46
C ASN A 88 15.33 -7.38 1.15
N HIS A 89 15.74 -8.29 2.04
CA HIS A 89 14.82 -9.14 2.80
C HIS A 89 13.85 -8.30 3.66
N LYS A 90 14.29 -7.14 4.17
CA LYS A 90 13.42 -6.19 4.90
C LYS A 90 12.30 -5.63 4.03
N THR A 91 12.60 -5.33 2.76
CA THR A 91 11.59 -4.86 1.81
C THR A 91 10.60 -5.96 1.47
N ILE A 92 11.06 -7.20 1.27
CA ILE A 92 10.16 -8.35 1.04
C ILE A 92 9.24 -8.56 2.24
N GLN A 93 9.77 -8.51 3.46
CA GLN A 93 8.97 -8.64 4.69
C GLN A 93 7.87 -7.55 4.77
N ARG A 94 8.22 -6.30 4.43
CA ARG A 94 7.23 -5.21 4.38
C ARG A 94 6.17 -5.44 3.31
N LEU A 95 6.57 -5.85 2.10
CA LEU A 95 5.68 -6.10 0.98
C LEU A 95 4.72 -7.28 1.27
N MET A 96 5.20 -8.35 1.90
CA MET A 96 4.33 -9.45 2.35
C MET A 96 3.32 -9.00 3.40
N ALA A 97 3.72 -8.15 4.34
CA ALA A 97 2.82 -7.57 5.33
C ALA A 97 1.76 -6.65 4.69
N GLU A 98 2.14 -5.86 3.69
CA GLU A 98 1.21 -5.02 2.90
C GLU A 98 0.19 -5.87 2.12
N GLN A 99 0.59 -7.05 1.62
CA GLN A 99 -0.27 -7.97 0.88
C GLN A 99 -1.05 -8.95 1.78
N SER A 100 -0.96 -8.81 3.11
CA SER A 100 -1.59 -9.71 4.09
C SER A 100 -1.19 -11.19 3.94
N LEU A 101 -0.06 -11.47 3.27
CA LEU A 101 0.53 -12.80 3.13
C LEU A 101 1.39 -13.07 4.36
N ARG A 102 0.76 -13.24 5.52
CA ARG A 102 1.45 -13.36 6.81
C ARG A 102 1.45 -14.81 7.30
N HIS A 103 2.65 -15.38 7.40
CA HIS A 103 2.94 -16.60 8.16
C HIS A 103 4.15 -16.35 9.06
#